data_AF-A0A2D9JPC3-F1
#
_entry.id   AF-A0A2D9JPC3-F1
#
_cell.length_a   1.000
_cell.length_b   1.000
_cell.length_c   1.000
_cell.angle_alpha   90.00
_cell.angle_beta   90.00
_cell.angle_gamma   90.00
#
_symmetry.space_group_name_H-M   'P 1'
#
loop_
_entity.id
_entity.type
_entity.pdbx_description
1 polymer ?
#
loop_
_entity_poly.entity_id
_entity_poly.type
_entity_poly.pdbx_seq_one_letter_code
_entity_poly.pdbx_strand_id
1 'polypeptide(L)'
;MTTSAGSYGGYRLSLSPSLDVAPHTLQQSLNFLEESTKRFSAENPIRVFLNAYPQETMAYVRRWARDDNYHVRRLASEGIRPFLPWSPRISIPLADIIEVLSTMHADNTRYVTRSVTNNLNDITKLARERVFDALKQWREEGRQTCAELDWMIRHSLRTLLELYDPRALKLLGYHKPEIEFTDSHATDVVLVGDSFEWRGKVSALESQKLLLTLRMHFLKANGQHSTKVFALKDLQMARGETLQIVKKIPFRPITTRVLYSGKHFVELAANGEIQAQCEFDLRTA
;
A
#
# COMPACT_ATOMS: atom_id res chain seq x y z
N MET A 1 37.16 -7.02 19.92
CA MET A 1 36.04 -6.17 19.46
C MET A 1 35.41 -6.84 18.26
N THR A 2 34.42 -7.68 18.54
CA THR A 2 33.72 -8.53 17.59
C THR A 2 32.24 -8.19 17.72
N THR A 3 31.70 -7.47 16.74
CA THR A 3 30.27 -7.19 16.66
C THR A 3 29.58 -8.35 15.96
N SER A 4 28.80 -9.11 16.73
CA SER A 4 27.91 -10.17 16.26
C SER A 4 26.73 -9.57 15.51
N ALA A 5 26.62 -9.84 14.21
CA ALA A 5 25.37 -9.64 13.48
C ALA A 5 24.43 -10.81 13.79
N GLY A 6 23.29 -10.50 14.41
CA GLY A 6 22.25 -11.47 14.74
C GLY A 6 21.67 -12.15 13.50
N SER A 7 21.67 -13.47 13.51
CA SER A 7 21.01 -14.32 12.53
C SER A 7 19.51 -14.37 12.81
N TYR A 8 18.73 -13.64 12.02
CA TYR A 8 17.31 -13.98 11.86
C TYR A 8 17.18 -15.00 10.74
N GLY A 9 16.53 -16.12 11.04
CA GLY A 9 16.37 -17.28 10.18
C GLY A 9 15.68 -16.94 8.86
N GLY A 10 16.48 -16.57 7.87
CA GLY A 10 16.12 -16.68 6.47
C GLY A 10 16.58 -18.04 5.98
N TYR A 11 15.64 -18.90 5.59
CA TYR A 11 15.97 -19.97 4.66
C TYR A 11 16.53 -19.29 3.40
N ARG A 12 17.85 -19.27 3.25
CA ARG A 12 18.47 -19.09 1.94
C ARG A 12 18.09 -20.35 1.17
N LEU A 13 17.03 -20.27 0.37
CA LEU A 13 16.98 -21.10 -0.82
C LEU A 13 18.21 -20.71 -1.64
N SER A 14 19.30 -21.45 -1.47
CA SER A 14 20.38 -21.47 -2.44
C SER A 14 19.79 -22.11 -3.69
N LEU A 15 19.08 -21.30 -4.49
CA LEU A 15 18.83 -21.65 -5.87
C LEU A 15 20.22 -21.83 -6.48
N SER A 16 20.49 -23.05 -6.94
CA SER A 16 21.72 -23.37 -7.66
C SER A 16 21.96 -22.29 -8.72
N PRO A 17 23.22 -21.86 -8.97
CA PRO A 17 23.52 -20.71 -9.84
C PRO A 17 23.02 -20.84 -11.29
N SER A 18 22.57 -22.02 -11.69
CA SER A 18 21.81 -22.23 -12.90
C SER A 18 20.69 -23.23 -12.60
N LEU A 19 19.45 -22.75 -12.56
CA LEU A 19 18.33 -23.62 -12.93
C LEU A 19 18.50 -23.85 -14.43
N ASP A 20 19.23 -24.90 -14.80
CA ASP A 20 19.39 -25.31 -16.18
C ASP A 20 18.18 -26.18 -16.56
N VAL A 21 17.05 -25.50 -16.70
CA VAL A 21 15.77 -26.11 -17.09
C VAL A 21 15.76 -26.21 -18.61
N ALA A 22 15.79 -27.43 -19.13
CA ALA A 22 15.65 -27.65 -20.56
C ALA A 22 14.38 -26.94 -21.09
N PRO A 23 14.37 -26.38 -22.32
CA PRO A 23 13.25 -25.57 -22.81
C PRO A 23 11.88 -26.26 -22.74
N HIS A 24 11.83 -27.58 -22.96
CA HIS A 24 10.59 -28.37 -22.82
C HIS A 24 10.08 -28.39 -21.37
N THR A 25 10.99 -28.43 -20.39
CA THR A 25 10.69 -28.40 -18.96
C THR A 25 10.21 -27.00 -18.51
N LEU A 26 10.68 -25.92 -19.13
CA LEU A 26 10.20 -24.56 -18.86
C LEU A 26 8.73 -24.41 -19.25
N GLN A 27 8.38 -24.77 -20.49
CA GLN A 27 7.00 -24.71 -20.96
C GLN A 27 6.06 -25.59 -20.11
N GLN A 28 6.48 -26.83 -19.79
CA GLN A 28 5.70 -27.71 -18.93
C GLN A 28 5.48 -27.10 -17.54
N SER A 29 6.51 -26.48 -16.96
CA SER A 29 6.43 -25.82 -15.66
C SER A 29 5.46 -24.64 -15.71
N LEU A 30 5.56 -23.76 -16.70
CA LEU A 30 4.68 -22.60 -16.83
C LEU A 30 3.22 -23.01 -17.09
N ASN A 31 2.97 -24.02 -17.93
CA ASN A 31 1.63 -24.59 -18.12
C ASN A 31 1.09 -25.19 -16.82
N PHE A 32 1.93 -25.86 -16.03
CA PHE A 32 1.53 -26.37 -14.72
C PHE A 32 1.18 -25.23 -13.76
N LEU A 33 1.93 -24.12 -13.74
CA LEU A 33 1.61 -22.95 -12.92
C LEU A 33 0.28 -22.31 -13.33
N GLU A 34 0.02 -22.22 -14.63
CA GLU A 34 -1.24 -21.72 -15.21
C GLU A 34 -2.44 -22.55 -14.73
N GLU A 35 -2.36 -23.88 -14.78
CA GLU A 35 -3.45 -24.75 -14.29
C GLU A 35 -3.57 -24.77 -12.77
N SER A 36 -2.43 -24.74 -12.08
CA SER A 36 -2.39 -24.80 -10.61
C SER A 36 -2.96 -23.52 -9.98
N THR A 37 -2.70 -22.35 -10.58
CA THR A 37 -3.20 -21.08 -10.04
C THR A 37 -4.72 -20.94 -10.12
N LYS A 38 -5.41 -21.80 -10.86
CA LYS A 38 -6.88 -21.85 -10.88
C LYS A 38 -7.47 -22.42 -9.58
N ARG A 39 -6.66 -23.11 -8.77
CA ARG A 39 -7.05 -23.75 -7.49
C ARG A 39 -6.23 -23.24 -6.29
N PHE A 40 -5.01 -22.77 -6.56
CA PHE A 40 -4.08 -22.20 -5.58
C PHE A 40 -3.54 -20.84 -6.08
N SER A 41 -2.42 -20.35 -5.55
CA SER A 41 -1.70 -19.22 -6.13
C SER A 41 -0.30 -19.64 -6.57
N ALA A 42 0.05 -19.36 -7.82
CA ALA A 42 1.40 -19.57 -8.35
C ALA A 42 2.28 -18.30 -8.27
N GLU A 43 1.86 -17.29 -7.49
CA GLU A 43 2.55 -15.98 -7.40
C GLU A 43 3.99 -16.05 -6.89
N ASN A 44 4.31 -17.04 -6.06
CA ASN A 44 5.67 -17.31 -5.59
C ASN A 44 6.47 -18.17 -6.57
N PRO A 45 5.99 -19.36 -6.99
CA PRO A 45 6.71 -20.22 -7.92
C PRO A 45 7.11 -19.56 -9.25
N ILE A 46 6.26 -18.73 -9.85
CA ILE A 46 6.54 -18.05 -11.12
C ILE A 46 7.82 -17.21 -11.07
N ARG A 47 8.17 -16.69 -9.88
CA ARG A 47 9.30 -15.75 -9.70
C ARG A 47 10.66 -16.40 -9.90
N VAL A 48 10.74 -17.72 -9.72
CA VAL A 48 11.93 -18.50 -10.08
C VAL A 48 12.19 -18.38 -11.58
N PHE A 49 11.15 -18.54 -12.40
CA PHE A 49 11.24 -18.46 -13.86
C PHE A 49 11.37 -17.02 -14.35
N LEU A 50 10.73 -16.04 -13.72
CA LEU A 50 10.93 -14.62 -14.05
C LEU A 50 12.39 -14.17 -13.87
N ASN A 51 13.13 -14.79 -12.95
CA ASN A 51 14.53 -14.47 -12.71
C ASN A 51 15.49 -15.28 -13.59
N ALA A 52 15.18 -16.55 -13.86
CA ALA A 52 16.03 -17.42 -14.67
C ALA A 52 15.80 -17.24 -16.19
N TYR A 53 14.55 -17.01 -16.60
CA TYR A 53 14.08 -16.94 -17.98
C TYR A 53 13.14 -15.73 -18.17
N PRO A 54 13.63 -14.49 -17.97
CA PRO A 54 12.78 -13.30 -17.90
C PRO A 54 11.99 -13.06 -19.19
N GLN A 55 12.61 -13.24 -20.35
CA GLN A 55 11.96 -12.94 -21.64
C GLN A 55 10.86 -13.97 -21.95
N GLU A 56 11.18 -15.24 -21.80
CA GLU A 56 10.29 -16.37 -22.06
C GLU A 56 9.12 -16.37 -21.07
N THR A 57 9.39 -16.16 -19.78
CA THR A 57 8.34 -16.12 -18.76
C THR A 57 7.43 -14.90 -18.94
N MET A 58 7.98 -13.74 -19.31
CA MET A 58 7.15 -12.56 -19.60
C MET A 58 6.26 -12.73 -20.84
N ALA A 59 6.63 -13.59 -21.80
CA ALA A 59 5.74 -13.94 -22.90
C ALA A 59 4.48 -14.68 -22.40
N TYR A 60 4.63 -15.59 -21.43
CA TYR A 60 3.50 -16.24 -20.77
C TYR A 60 2.68 -15.25 -19.94
N VAL A 61 3.32 -14.37 -19.17
CA VAL A 61 2.62 -13.33 -18.40
C VAL A 61 1.75 -12.45 -19.31
N ARG A 62 2.25 -12.02 -20.46
CA ARG A 62 1.48 -11.22 -21.43
C ARG A 62 0.29 -11.98 -22.01
N ARG A 63 0.43 -13.29 -22.23
CA ARG A 63 -0.68 -14.17 -22.62
C ARG A 63 -1.70 -14.28 -21.50
N TRP A 64 -1.25 -14.58 -20.28
CA TRP A 64 -2.07 -14.75 -19.09
C TRP A 64 -2.84 -13.49 -18.71
N ALA A 65 -2.32 -12.30 -19.01
CA ALA A 65 -3.02 -11.03 -18.81
C ALA A 65 -4.35 -10.94 -19.58
N ARG A 66 -4.54 -11.78 -20.60
CA ARG A 66 -5.74 -11.83 -21.47
C ARG A 66 -6.51 -13.14 -21.33
N ASP A 67 -6.17 -13.97 -20.35
CA ASP A 67 -6.80 -15.29 -20.15
C ASP A 67 -8.27 -15.17 -19.73
N ASP A 68 -9.11 -16.13 -20.12
CA ASP A 68 -10.52 -16.15 -19.72
C ASP A 68 -10.68 -16.33 -18.19
N ASN A 69 -9.74 -17.03 -17.55
CA ASN A 69 -9.77 -17.30 -16.13
C ASN A 69 -9.14 -16.16 -15.32
N TYR A 70 -9.95 -15.53 -14.45
CA TYR A 70 -9.49 -14.40 -13.64
C TYR A 70 -8.36 -14.75 -12.64
N HIS A 71 -8.19 -16.02 -12.26
CA HIS A 71 -7.05 -16.43 -11.43
C HIS A 71 -5.73 -16.38 -12.21
N VAL A 72 -5.76 -16.77 -13.49
CA VAL A 72 -4.60 -16.71 -14.39
C VAL A 72 -4.26 -15.25 -14.70
N ARG A 73 -5.28 -14.43 -14.97
CA ARG A 73 -5.11 -12.97 -15.09
C ARG A 73 -4.49 -12.38 -13.83
N ARG A 74 -5.01 -12.70 -12.63
CA ARG A 74 -4.40 -12.22 -11.40
C ARG A 74 -2.92 -12.63 -11.29
N LEU A 75 -2.56 -13.86 -11.62
CA LEU A 75 -1.17 -14.31 -11.59
C LEU A 75 -0.28 -13.44 -12.48
N ALA A 76 -0.75 -13.03 -13.66
CA ALA A 76 -0.02 -12.14 -14.56
C ALA A 76 0.35 -10.80 -13.92
N SER A 77 -0.51 -10.25 -13.05
CA SER A 77 -0.23 -9.02 -12.30
C SER A 77 0.54 -9.29 -10.99
N GLU A 78 0.14 -10.29 -10.21
CA GLU A 78 0.66 -10.54 -8.87
C GLU A 78 2.08 -11.11 -8.91
N GLY A 79 2.32 -12.04 -9.83
CA GLY A 79 3.61 -12.71 -10.00
C GLY A 79 4.74 -11.76 -10.36
N ILE A 80 4.42 -10.66 -11.08
CA ILE A 80 5.37 -9.63 -11.51
C ILE A 80 5.45 -8.43 -10.57
N ARG A 81 4.96 -8.53 -9.32
CA ARG A 81 5.10 -7.43 -8.35
C ARG A 81 6.57 -7.20 -7.97
N PRO A 82 7.08 -5.95 -7.99
CA PRO A 82 8.44 -5.64 -7.56
C PRO A 82 8.71 -6.03 -6.09
N PHE A 83 7.71 -5.84 -5.21
CA PHE A 83 7.82 -6.09 -3.77
C PHE A 83 6.70 -7.01 -3.26
N LEU A 84 6.59 -8.20 -3.85
CA LEU A 84 5.69 -9.24 -3.34
C LEU A 84 6.13 -9.68 -1.92
N PRO A 85 5.24 -9.66 -0.91
CA PRO A 85 5.58 -10.07 0.45
C PRO A 85 6.02 -11.53 0.52
N TRP A 86 7.06 -11.80 1.32
CA TRP A 86 7.63 -13.15 1.53
C TRP A 86 8.22 -13.82 0.28
N SER A 87 8.46 -13.05 -0.78
CA SER A 87 8.97 -13.56 -2.06
C SER A 87 10.33 -12.95 -2.42
N PRO A 88 11.17 -13.65 -3.19
CA PRO A 88 12.38 -13.05 -3.76
C PRO A 88 12.01 -11.89 -4.67
N ARG A 89 12.88 -10.88 -4.80
CA ARG A 89 12.69 -9.80 -5.79
C ARG A 89 12.81 -10.35 -7.21
N ILE A 90 12.23 -9.62 -8.16
CA ILE A 90 12.36 -9.90 -9.59
C ILE A 90 13.13 -8.78 -10.28
N SER A 91 13.79 -9.11 -11.39
CA SER A 91 14.58 -8.16 -12.20
C SER A 91 13.88 -7.82 -13.52
N ILE A 92 12.55 -7.68 -13.50
CA ILE A 92 11.77 -7.30 -14.68
C ILE A 92 11.75 -5.76 -14.80
N PRO A 93 12.02 -5.19 -16.00
CA PRO A 93 11.91 -3.76 -16.21
C PRO A 93 10.52 -3.23 -15.84
N LEU A 94 10.46 -2.09 -15.14
CA LEU A 94 9.20 -1.46 -14.75
C LEU A 94 8.30 -1.13 -15.94
N ALA A 95 8.89 -0.96 -17.14
CA ALA A 95 8.12 -0.71 -18.36
C ALA A 95 7.30 -1.92 -18.80
N ASP A 96 7.90 -3.11 -18.75
CA ASP A 96 7.21 -4.36 -19.07
C ASP A 96 6.09 -4.64 -18.05
N ILE A 97 6.34 -4.35 -16.78
CA ILE A 97 5.31 -4.49 -15.73
C ILE A 97 4.13 -3.57 -16.03
N ILE A 98 4.38 -2.26 -16.24
CA ILE A 98 3.30 -1.29 -16.52
C ILE A 98 2.54 -1.63 -17.81
N GLU A 99 3.22 -2.17 -18.83
CA GLU A 99 2.59 -2.65 -20.06
C GLU A 99 1.57 -3.76 -19.80
N VAL A 100 1.95 -4.79 -19.03
CA VAL A 100 1.04 -5.85 -18.60
C VAL A 100 -0.12 -5.30 -17.79
N LEU A 101 0.15 -4.43 -16.80
CA LEU A 101 -0.90 -3.82 -15.98
C LEU A 101 -1.88 -2.98 -16.81
N SER A 102 -1.41 -2.28 -17.85
CA SER A 102 -2.23 -1.45 -18.73
C SER A 102 -3.19 -2.28 -19.59
N THR A 103 -2.81 -3.51 -19.94
CA THR A 103 -3.72 -4.48 -20.58
C THR A 103 -4.90 -4.83 -19.66
N MET A 104 -4.66 -4.87 -18.34
CA MET A 104 -5.57 -5.44 -17.35
C MET A 104 -6.32 -4.39 -16.51
N HIS A 105 -6.05 -3.10 -16.67
CA HIS A 105 -6.65 -2.09 -15.79
C HIS A 105 -8.17 -1.98 -15.92
N ALA A 106 -8.71 -2.39 -17.08
CA ALA A 106 -10.13 -2.44 -17.38
C ALA A 106 -10.79 -3.80 -17.03
N ASP A 107 -10.10 -4.67 -16.30
CA ASP A 107 -10.64 -5.97 -15.88
C ASP A 107 -11.94 -5.78 -15.07
N ASN A 108 -12.92 -6.64 -15.33
CA ASN A 108 -14.21 -6.62 -14.64
C ASN A 108 -14.19 -7.31 -13.26
N THR A 109 -13.07 -7.97 -12.92
CA THR A 109 -12.93 -8.75 -11.69
C THR A 109 -12.11 -7.99 -10.65
N ARG A 110 -12.74 -7.58 -9.54
CA ARG A 110 -12.10 -6.86 -8.42
C ARG A 110 -10.82 -7.55 -7.91
N TYR A 111 -10.78 -8.87 -7.93
CA TYR A 111 -9.61 -9.64 -7.49
C TYR A 111 -8.38 -9.36 -8.36
N VAL A 112 -8.58 -9.12 -9.67
CA VAL A 112 -7.54 -8.74 -10.62
C VAL A 112 -7.17 -7.26 -10.46
N THR A 113 -8.14 -6.33 -10.47
CA THR A 113 -7.86 -4.89 -10.31
C THR A 113 -7.18 -4.58 -8.97
N ARG A 114 -7.48 -5.34 -7.91
CA ARG A 114 -6.75 -5.28 -6.63
C ARG A 114 -5.27 -5.68 -6.78
N SER A 115 -4.96 -6.70 -7.57
CA SER A 115 -3.58 -7.07 -7.85
C SER A 115 -2.85 -5.98 -8.64
N VAL A 116 -3.50 -5.45 -9.69
CA VAL A 116 -2.97 -4.36 -10.52
C VAL A 116 -2.58 -3.16 -9.64
N THR A 117 -3.48 -2.75 -8.75
CA THR A 117 -3.29 -1.60 -7.87
C THR A 117 -2.29 -1.86 -6.74
N ASN A 118 -2.18 -3.10 -6.25
CA ASN A 118 -1.08 -3.50 -5.36
C ASN A 118 0.28 -3.38 -6.06
N ASN A 119 0.35 -3.80 -7.33
CA ASN A 119 1.55 -3.70 -8.14
C ASN A 119 1.92 -2.23 -8.39
N LEU A 120 0.96 -1.37 -8.79
CA LEU A 120 1.19 0.08 -8.92
C LEU A 120 1.72 0.71 -7.62
N ASN A 121 1.17 0.37 -6.45
CA ASN A 121 1.66 0.89 -5.16
C ASN A 121 3.09 0.38 -4.82
N ASP A 122 3.51 -0.76 -5.36
CA ASP A 122 4.90 -1.18 -5.27
C ASP A 122 5.79 -0.36 -6.20
N ILE A 123 5.32 -0.08 -7.43
CA ILE A 123 6.03 0.76 -8.41
C ILE A 123 6.17 2.21 -7.89
N THR A 124 5.22 2.76 -7.12
CA THR A 124 5.37 4.11 -6.54
C THR A 124 6.60 4.23 -5.64
N LYS A 125 7.13 3.15 -5.09
CA LYS A 125 8.36 3.17 -4.28
C LYS A 125 9.63 3.32 -5.13
N LEU A 126 9.52 3.09 -6.44
CA LEU A 126 10.63 3.07 -7.40
C LEU A 126 10.53 4.22 -8.41
N ALA A 127 9.35 4.45 -8.97
CA ALA A 127 9.12 5.41 -10.05
C ALA A 127 7.70 5.99 -10.00
N ARG A 128 7.51 6.99 -9.13
CA ARG A 128 6.21 7.64 -8.88
C ARG A 128 5.60 8.27 -10.12
N GLU A 129 6.42 8.96 -10.91
CA GLU A 129 5.99 9.63 -12.15
C GLU A 129 5.29 8.67 -13.10
N ARG A 130 5.88 7.49 -13.31
CA ARG A 130 5.32 6.49 -14.22
C ARG A 130 3.94 5.98 -13.79
N VAL A 131 3.69 5.92 -12.48
CA VAL A 131 2.37 5.55 -11.94
C VAL A 131 1.37 6.68 -12.16
N PHE A 132 1.76 7.93 -11.92
CA PHE A 132 0.89 9.08 -12.20
C PHE A 132 0.54 9.18 -13.70
N ASP A 133 1.51 8.99 -14.57
CA ASP A 133 1.32 9.01 -16.03
C ASP A 133 0.36 7.89 -16.46
N ALA A 134 0.57 6.66 -15.98
CA ALA A 134 -0.30 5.53 -16.28
C ALA A 134 -1.74 5.77 -15.80
N LEU A 135 -1.93 6.23 -14.56
CA LEU A 135 -3.27 6.49 -14.01
C LEU A 135 -3.99 7.64 -14.75
N LYS A 136 -3.24 8.67 -15.17
CA LYS A 136 -3.78 9.75 -16.00
C LYS A 136 -4.22 9.21 -17.37
N GLN A 137 -3.36 8.45 -18.04
CA GLN A 137 -3.65 7.83 -19.32
C GLN A 137 -4.88 6.92 -19.23
N TRP A 138 -4.98 6.06 -18.22
CA TRP A 138 -6.13 5.16 -18.06
C TRP A 138 -7.44 5.90 -17.83
N ARG A 139 -7.41 7.07 -17.17
CA ARG A 139 -8.57 7.95 -17.02
C ARG A 139 -8.99 8.56 -18.36
N GLU A 140 -8.04 8.98 -19.19
CA GLU A 140 -8.29 9.51 -20.54
C GLU A 140 -8.80 8.43 -21.49
N GLU A 141 -8.31 7.19 -21.38
CA GLU A 141 -8.76 6.05 -22.17
C GLU A 141 -10.22 5.65 -21.88
N GLY A 142 -10.72 5.90 -20.67
CA GLY A 142 -12.13 5.64 -20.32
C GLY A 142 -12.57 4.18 -20.41
N ARG A 143 -11.63 3.22 -20.39
CA ARG A 143 -11.93 1.78 -20.55
C ARG A 143 -12.48 1.10 -19.29
N GLN A 144 -12.34 1.73 -18.13
CA GLN A 144 -12.83 1.25 -16.85
C GLN A 144 -13.93 2.17 -16.34
N THR A 145 -14.88 1.62 -15.57
CA THR A 145 -15.93 2.43 -14.95
C THR A 145 -15.32 3.50 -14.04
N CYS A 146 -15.91 4.69 -13.97
CA CYS A 146 -15.40 5.78 -13.13
C CYS A 146 -15.25 5.35 -11.67
N ALA A 147 -16.23 4.63 -11.13
CA ALA A 147 -16.21 4.16 -9.74
C ALA A 147 -15.07 3.15 -9.47
N GLU A 148 -14.83 2.20 -10.38
CA GLU A 148 -13.72 1.25 -10.24
C GLU A 148 -12.37 1.96 -10.38
N LEU A 149 -12.23 2.84 -11.37
CA LEU A 149 -10.98 3.56 -11.60
C LEU A 149 -10.63 4.51 -10.44
N ASP A 150 -11.62 5.20 -9.86
CA ASP A 150 -11.40 6.04 -8.68
C ASP A 150 -10.94 5.21 -7.47
N TRP A 151 -11.52 4.02 -7.28
CA TRP A 151 -11.03 3.07 -6.27
C TRP A 151 -9.60 2.62 -6.58
N MET A 152 -9.31 2.30 -7.85
CA MET A 152 -7.99 1.85 -8.27
C MET A 152 -6.92 2.92 -8.05
N ILE A 153 -7.19 4.17 -8.40
CA ILE A 153 -6.28 5.31 -8.18
C ILE A 153 -6.00 5.46 -6.69
N ARG A 154 -7.04 5.47 -5.85
CA ARG A 154 -6.86 5.56 -4.39
C ARG A 154 -6.03 4.40 -3.85
N HIS A 155 -6.34 3.17 -4.25
CA HIS A 155 -5.65 2.00 -3.73
C HIS A 155 -4.19 1.93 -4.20
N SER A 156 -3.91 2.37 -5.43
CA SER A 156 -2.57 2.43 -6.00
C SER A 156 -1.68 3.47 -5.35
N LEU A 157 -2.26 4.57 -4.86
CA LEU A 157 -1.54 5.70 -4.26
C LEU A 157 -1.60 5.71 -2.74
N ARG A 158 -2.16 4.67 -2.09
CA ARG A 158 -2.40 4.63 -0.64
C ARG A 158 -1.17 4.94 0.20
N THR A 159 0.01 4.45 -0.19
CA THR A 159 1.26 4.76 0.53
C THR A 159 1.64 6.22 0.35
N LEU A 160 1.38 6.82 -0.81
CA LEU A 160 1.63 8.25 -1.03
C LEU A 160 0.62 9.12 -0.27
N LEU A 161 -0.61 8.66 -0.07
CA LEU A 161 -1.60 9.33 0.78
C LEU A 161 -1.20 9.29 2.25
N GLU A 162 -0.67 8.16 2.75
CA GLU A 162 -0.10 8.08 4.10
C GLU A 162 1.12 9.00 4.27
N LEU A 163 1.82 9.34 3.17
CA LEU A 163 2.93 10.29 3.15
C LEU A 163 2.51 11.74 2.84
N TYR A 164 1.20 12.01 2.73
CA TYR A 164 0.63 13.31 2.40
C TYR A 164 1.20 13.92 1.10
N ASP A 165 1.41 13.07 0.09
CA ASP A 165 1.91 13.55 -1.20
C ASP A 165 0.92 14.53 -1.88
N PRO A 166 1.34 15.76 -2.18
CA PRO A 166 0.43 16.78 -2.74
C PRO A 166 -0.18 16.37 -4.09
N ARG A 167 0.56 15.62 -4.92
CA ARG A 167 0.06 15.18 -6.22
C ARG A 167 -0.97 14.06 -6.10
N ALA A 168 -0.74 13.08 -5.23
CA ALA A 168 -1.70 12.03 -4.94
C ALA A 168 -3.00 12.59 -4.33
N LEU A 169 -2.86 13.53 -3.39
CA LEU A 169 -3.99 14.24 -2.79
C LEU A 169 -4.80 15.00 -3.84
N LYS A 170 -4.13 15.82 -4.67
CA LYS A 170 -4.77 16.58 -5.75
C LYS A 170 -5.47 15.68 -6.77
N LEU A 171 -4.85 14.57 -7.16
CA LEU A 171 -5.43 13.62 -8.12
C LEU A 171 -6.74 12.98 -7.61
N LEU A 172 -6.88 12.83 -6.29
CA LEU A 172 -8.10 12.33 -5.65
C LEU A 172 -9.09 13.42 -5.27
N GLY A 173 -8.84 14.67 -5.67
CA GLY A 173 -9.72 15.82 -5.41
C GLY A 173 -9.59 16.40 -4.00
N TYR A 174 -8.49 16.11 -3.29
CA TYR A 174 -8.19 16.80 -2.04
C TYR A 174 -7.40 18.07 -2.34
N HIS A 175 -7.87 19.16 -1.75
CA HIS A 175 -7.25 20.48 -1.85
C HIS A 175 -6.84 20.97 -0.46
N LYS A 176 -6.22 22.15 -0.39
CA LYS A 176 -5.94 22.79 0.89
C LYS A 176 -7.24 22.84 1.72
N PRO A 177 -7.24 22.35 2.96
CA PRO A 177 -8.45 22.29 3.77
C PRO A 177 -8.80 23.70 4.29
N GLU A 178 -10.07 24.07 4.19
CA GLU A 178 -10.62 25.29 4.78
C GLU A 178 -11.59 24.88 5.89
N ILE A 179 -11.04 24.65 7.08
CA ILE A 179 -11.74 24.05 8.22
C ILE A 179 -11.32 24.71 9.52
N GLU A 180 -12.16 24.57 10.55
CA GLU A 180 -11.85 24.95 11.92
C GLU A 180 -11.94 23.73 12.83
N PHE A 181 -10.95 23.56 13.72
CA PHE A 181 -10.98 22.56 14.78
C PHE A 181 -11.30 23.21 16.11
N THR A 182 -12.32 22.67 16.79
CA THR A 182 -12.74 23.10 18.12
C THR A 182 -12.91 21.89 19.04
N ASP A 183 -13.03 22.14 20.35
CA ASP A 183 -13.32 21.13 21.37
C ASP A 183 -12.37 19.91 21.34
N SER A 184 -11.11 20.13 20.96
CA SER A 184 -10.13 19.05 20.81
C SER A 184 -9.54 18.62 22.15
N HIS A 185 -9.48 17.31 22.39
CA HIS A 185 -8.87 16.71 23.57
C HIS A 185 -8.11 15.44 23.17
N ALA A 186 -6.91 15.27 23.73
CA ALA A 186 -6.09 14.08 23.58
C ALA A 186 -5.74 13.50 24.96
N THR A 187 -5.55 12.20 25.06
CA THR A 187 -5.05 11.57 26.29
C THR A 187 -3.58 11.95 26.53
N ASP A 188 -3.27 12.55 27.69
CA ASP A 188 -1.90 12.97 28.05
C ASP A 188 -0.98 11.83 28.51
N VAL A 189 -1.55 10.80 29.15
CA VAL A 189 -0.81 9.64 29.66
C VAL A 189 -1.58 8.37 29.31
N VAL A 190 -0.91 7.42 28.67
CA VAL A 190 -1.46 6.11 28.30
C VAL A 190 -0.68 5.03 29.05
N LEU A 191 -1.37 4.10 29.69
CA LEU A 191 -0.74 2.90 30.24
C LEU A 191 -0.74 1.78 29.18
N VAL A 192 0.30 0.95 29.18
CA VAL A 192 0.33 -0.26 28.35
C VAL A 192 -0.85 -1.16 28.74
N GLY A 193 -1.69 -1.49 27.76
CA GLY A 193 -2.96 -2.21 27.97
C GLY A 193 -4.20 -1.35 27.66
N ASP A 194 -4.08 -0.02 27.85
CA ASP A 194 -5.15 0.95 27.65
C ASP A 194 -5.21 1.44 26.20
N SER A 195 -5.75 2.64 25.99
CA SER A 195 -5.88 3.26 24.67
C SER A 195 -5.64 4.75 24.76
N PHE A 196 -4.95 5.25 23.74
CA PHE A 196 -4.96 6.66 23.43
C PHE A 196 -6.33 7.04 22.85
N GLU A 197 -6.94 8.10 23.36
CA GLU A 197 -8.15 8.69 22.79
C GLU A 197 -7.87 10.11 22.31
N TRP A 198 -8.27 10.38 21.08
CA TRP A 198 -8.38 11.74 20.56
C TRP A 198 -9.84 12.02 20.22
N ARG A 199 -10.31 13.21 20.57
CA ARG A 199 -11.63 13.71 20.18
C ARG A 199 -11.55 15.18 19.79
N GLY A 200 -12.45 15.60 18.92
CA GLY A 200 -12.57 16.99 18.49
C GLY A 200 -13.74 17.20 17.55
N LYS A 201 -14.00 18.47 17.24
CA LYS A 201 -15.05 18.91 16.34
C LYS A 201 -14.43 19.61 15.13
N VAL A 202 -14.86 19.22 13.94
CA VAL A 202 -14.42 19.77 12.65
C VAL A 202 -15.57 20.52 12.02
N SER A 203 -15.38 21.81 11.76
CA SER A 203 -16.34 22.63 11.00
C SER A 203 -15.77 22.95 9.63
N ALA A 204 -16.54 22.73 8.57
CA ALA A 204 -16.13 23.08 7.21
C ALA A 204 -16.45 24.55 6.91
N LEU A 205 -15.44 25.34 6.54
CA LEU A 205 -15.63 26.74 6.13
C LEU A 205 -16.08 26.84 4.67
N GLU A 206 -15.80 25.81 3.87
CA GLU A 206 -16.23 25.66 2.48
C GLU A 206 -16.67 24.22 2.16
N SER A 207 -17.49 24.06 1.11
CA SER A 207 -17.87 22.74 0.60
C SER A 207 -16.68 22.06 -0.05
N GLN A 208 -16.21 20.96 0.52
CA GLN A 208 -14.94 20.36 0.12
C GLN A 208 -14.86 18.87 0.45
N LYS A 209 -13.92 18.17 -0.19
CA LYS A 209 -13.57 16.80 0.15
C LYS A 209 -12.50 16.80 1.24
N LEU A 210 -12.72 16.06 2.31
CA LEU A 210 -11.83 16.00 3.47
C LEU A 210 -11.37 14.57 3.75
N LEU A 211 -10.05 14.39 3.75
CA LEU A 211 -9.33 13.26 4.30
C LEU A 211 -8.75 13.68 5.66
N LEU A 212 -9.37 13.19 6.73
CA LEU A 212 -8.94 13.44 8.10
C LEU A 212 -8.15 12.23 8.62
N THR A 213 -6.98 12.49 9.18
CA THR A 213 -6.06 11.46 9.65
C THR A 213 -5.38 11.85 10.96
N LEU A 214 -5.05 10.85 11.79
CA LEU A 214 -4.10 11.00 12.89
C LEU A 214 -2.78 10.34 12.50
N ARG A 215 -1.71 11.12 12.51
CA ARG A 215 -0.35 10.65 12.29
C ARG A 215 0.32 10.47 13.65
N MET A 216 0.39 9.22 14.09
CA MET A 216 1.00 8.84 15.37
C MET A 216 2.49 8.57 15.17
N HIS A 217 3.30 9.10 16.07
CA HIS A 217 4.74 8.94 16.12
C HIS A 217 5.11 8.07 17.32
N PHE A 218 5.37 6.80 17.05
CA PHE A 218 5.72 5.80 18.05
C PHE A 218 7.20 5.83 18.36
N LEU A 219 7.56 6.03 19.63
CA LEU A 219 8.93 5.89 20.12
C LEU A 219 9.48 4.48 19.80
N LYS A 220 10.75 4.41 19.37
CA LYS A 220 11.50 3.18 19.13
C LYS A 220 12.63 3.02 20.15
N ALA A 221 13.19 1.81 20.25
CA ALA A 221 14.37 1.51 21.08
C ALA A 221 15.55 2.45 20.87
N ASN A 222 15.73 2.98 19.66
CA ASN A 222 16.85 3.86 19.31
C ASN A 222 16.57 5.35 19.62
N GLY A 223 15.50 5.67 20.35
CA GLY A 223 15.11 7.03 20.71
C GLY A 223 14.44 7.83 19.59
N GLN A 224 14.40 7.32 18.36
CA GLN A 224 13.67 7.96 17.26
C GLN A 224 12.20 7.53 17.25
N HIS A 225 11.40 8.24 16.45
CA HIS A 225 9.99 7.90 16.25
C HIS A 225 9.76 7.23 14.90
N SER A 226 8.81 6.30 14.88
CA SER A 226 8.24 5.73 13.66
C SER A 226 6.83 6.23 13.48
N THR A 227 6.51 6.63 12.26
CA THR A 227 5.18 7.14 11.93
C THR A 227 4.22 6.00 11.60
N LYS A 228 2.99 6.07 12.12
CA LYS A 228 1.84 5.37 11.56
C LYS A 228 0.65 6.32 11.41
N VAL A 229 0.09 6.36 10.21
CA VAL A 229 -1.14 7.11 9.92
C VAL A 229 -2.36 6.23 10.21
N PHE A 230 -3.34 6.81 10.91
CA PHE A 230 -4.64 6.25 11.19
C PHE A 230 -5.71 7.09 10.50
N ALA A 231 -6.54 6.47 9.67
CA ALA A 231 -7.69 7.14 9.09
C ALA A 231 -8.70 7.52 10.18
N LEU A 232 -9.19 8.76 10.13
CA LEU A 232 -10.34 9.22 10.90
C LEU A 232 -11.58 9.14 10.02
N LYS A 233 -11.58 9.91 8.93
CA LYS A 233 -12.70 10.04 8.00
C LYS A 233 -12.20 10.41 6.60
N ASP A 234 -13.00 10.04 5.61
CA ASP A 234 -12.83 10.42 4.21
C ASP A 234 -14.23 10.70 3.66
N LEU A 235 -14.59 11.99 3.55
CA LEU A 235 -15.95 12.40 3.22
C LEU A 235 -15.99 13.69 2.41
N GLN A 236 -17.15 13.95 1.82
CA GLN A 236 -17.52 15.29 1.37
C GLN A 236 -18.19 16.01 2.54
N MET A 237 -17.76 17.24 2.86
CA MET A 237 -18.44 18.10 3.83
C MET A 237 -18.98 19.34 3.12
N ALA A 238 -20.20 19.75 3.46
CA ALA A 238 -20.77 21.01 3.00
C ALA A 238 -20.29 22.19 3.87
N ARG A 239 -20.30 23.41 3.31
CA ARG A 239 -20.02 24.62 4.09
C ARG A 239 -20.95 24.74 5.31
N GLY A 240 -20.36 25.01 6.48
CA GLY A 240 -21.05 25.08 7.77
C GLY A 240 -21.36 23.73 8.40
N GLU A 241 -21.17 22.62 7.67
CA GLU A 241 -21.33 21.29 8.24
C GLU A 241 -20.27 21.07 9.32
N THR A 242 -20.70 20.42 10.40
CA THR A 242 -19.84 20.12 11.52
C THR A 242 -19.89 18.64 11.86
N LEU A 243 -18.71 18.06 12.11
CA LEU A 243 -18.53 16.66 12.46
C LEU A 243 -17.78 16.52 13.78
N GLN A 244 -18.37 15.78 14.73
CA GLN A 244 -17.65 15.33 15.91
C GLN A 244 -16.91 14.03 15.60
N ILE A 245 -15.65 13.96 16.02
CA ILE A 245 -14.78 12.81 15.77
C ILE A 245 -14.23 12.33 17.09
N VAL A 246 -14.26 11.01 17.28
CA VAL A 246 -13.58 10.31 18.36
C VAL A 246 -12.78 9.17 17.75
N LYS A 247 -11.51 9.08 18.12
CA LYS A 247 -10.60 8.01 17.70
C LYS A 247 -9.91 7.41 18.90
N LYS A 248 -10.15 6.12 19.10
CA LYS A 248 -9.47 5.30 20.10
C LYS A 248 -8.42 4.43 19.42
N ILE A 249 -7.19 4.46 19.91
CA ILE A 249 -6.05 3.66 19.43
C ILE A 249 -5.56 2.80 20.60
N PRO A 250 -5.70 1.46 20.54
CA PRO A 250 -5.25 0.60 21.61
C PRO A 250 -3.72 0.52 21.69
N PHE A 251 -3.18 0.64 22.90
CA PHE A 251 -1.76 0.47 23.22
C PHE A 251 -1.53 -0.87 23.94
N ARG A 252 -1.98 -1.94 23.29
CA ARG A 252 -1.80 -3.31 23.76
C ARG A 252 -0.59 -3.94 23.08
N PRO A 253 0.15 -4.85 23.75
CA PRO A 253 1.22 -5.60 23.12
C PRO A 253 0.70 -6.35 21.87
N ILE A 254 1.40 -6.18 20.75
CA ILE A 254 1.12 -6.88 19.49
C ILE A 254 2.41 -7.40 18.87
N THR A 255 2.34 -8.48 18.08
CA THR A 255 3.52 -9.12 17.48
C THR A 255 4.23 -8.25 16.44
N THR A 256 3.50 -7.32 15.81
CA THR A 256 4.03 -6.48 14.73
C THR A 256 4.66 -5.17 15.22
N ARG A 257 4.59 -4.85 16.53
CA ARG A 257 5.12 -3.59 17.07
C ARG A 257 5.42 -3.70 18.56
N VAL A 258 6.67 -3.42 18.91
CA VAL A 258 7.07 -3.22 20.31
C VAL A 258 6.66 -1.82 20.75
N LEU A 259 6.07 -1.72 21.93
CA LEU A 259 5.70 -0.46 22.57
C LEU A 259 6.79 -0.06 23.55
N TYR A 260 7.33 1.15 23.39
CA TYR A 260 8.38 1.71 24.25
C TYR A 260 7.81 2.83 25.10
N SER A 261 8.03 2.76 26.42
CA SER A 261 7.66 3.82 27.35
C SER A 261 8.43 5.11 27.07
N GLY A 262 7.79 6.26 27.31
CA GLY A 262 8.34 7.58 27.05
C GLY A 262 7.40 8.45 26.22
N LYS A 263 7.96 9.52 25.63
CA LYS A 263 7.20 10.50 24.85
C LYS A 263 6.85 10.01 23.45
N HIS A 264 5.57 10.08 23.12
CA HIS A 264 5.01 9.87 21.77
C HIS A 264 4.32 11.15 21.31
N PHE A 265 4.12 11.29 19.99
CA PHE A 265 3.46 12.45 19.41
C PHE A 265 2.31 12.02 18.53
N VAL A 266 1.28 12.86 18.41
CA VAL A 266 0.26 12.70 17.39
C VAL A 266 0.04 14.03 16.69
N GLU A 267 -0.08 13.96 15.37
CA GLU A 267 -0.48 15.09 14.54
C GLU A 267 -1.85 14.80 13.93
N LEU A 268 -2.73 15.77 14.02
CA LEU A 268 -3.98 15.79 13.30
C LEU A 268 -3.74 16.45 11.95
N ALA A 269 -4.14 15.77 10.88
CA ALA A 269 -4.02 16.31 9.54
C ALA A 269 -5.36 16.27 8.81
N ALA A 270 -5.56 17.27 7.96
CA ALA A 270 -6.65 17.34 7.01
C ALA A 270 -6.06 17.54 5.62
N ASN A 271 -6.41 16.68 4.67
CA ASN A 271 -5.89 16.71 3.31
C ASN A 271 -4.36 16.82 3.24
N GLY A 272 -3.66 16.23 4.22
CA GLY A 272 -2.20 16.24 4.32
C GLY A 272 -1.57 17.43 5.03
N GLU A 273 -2.33 18.48 5.33
CA GLU A 273 -1.87 19.65 6.09
C GLU A 273 -2.01 19.40 7.58
N ILE A 274 -0.94 19.64 8.36
CA ILE A 274 -0.97 19.48 9.82
C ILE A 274 -1.78 20.63 10.44
N GLN A 275 -2.78 20.28 11.22
CA GLN A 275 -3.74 21.21 11.82
C GLN A 275 -3.48 21.40 13.31
N ALA A 276 -3.05 20.34 13.97
CA ALA A 276 -2.67 20.36 15.38
C ALA A 276 -1.66 19.25 15.66
N GLN A 277 -0.88 19.44 16.71
CA GLN A 277 0.06 18.46 17.23
C GLN A 277 -0.04 18.42 18.76
N CYS A 278 0.02 17.22 19.33
CA CYS A 278 0.14 17.04 20.78
C CYS A 278 1.09 15.89 21.12
N GLU A 279 1.60 15.92 22.34
CA GLU A 279 2.44 14.87 22.93
C GLU A 279 1.67 14.10 24.01
N PHE A 280 2.08 12.86 24.25
CA PHE A 280 1.61 12.08 25.39
C PHE A 280 2.70 11.11 25.87
N ASP A 281 2.63 10.73 27.14
CA ASP A 281 3.52 9.73 27.72
C ASP A 281 2.90 8.33 27.65
N LEU A 282 3.64 7.35 27.12
CA LEU A 282 3.34 5.95 27.31
C LEU A 282 4.10 5.43 28.54
N ARG A 283 3.40 4.80 29.47
CA ARG A 283 3.98 4.20 30.68
C ARG A 283 3.60 2.72 30.77
N THR A 284 4.47 1.93 31.36
CA THR A 284 4.05 0.60 31.83
C THR A 284 3.03 0.78 32.95
N ALA A 285 2.07 -0.14 33.00
CA ALA A 285 1.17 -0.25 34.15
C ALA A 285 1.98 -0.55 35.43
#